data_AF-A0A6N1CJ45-F1
#
_entry.id   AF-A0A6N1CJ45-F1
#
_cell.length_a   1.000
_cell.length_b   1.000
_cell.length_c   1.000
_cell.angle_alpha   90.00
_cell.angle_beta   90.00
_cell.angle_gamma   90.00
#
_symmetry.space_group_name_H-M   'P 1'
#
loop_
_entity.id
_entity.type
_entity.pdbx_description
1 polymer ?
#
loop_
_entity_poly.entity_id
_entity_poly.type
_entity_poly.pdbx_seq_one_letter_code
_entity_poly.pdbx_strand_id
1 'polypeptide(L)'
;MLIGVLLVITWLILLLRYPAKALPVSLAAFIGLGLVAAWVLWQENRETRQLERLELRISYAPGQCPADRPLSLTIKNTNDVPLIELQWRVAAYAPGDTINLADSPYDAPRYRGPGELQAGADWQDCLPLPPLRPGYRPQTLEFRAERLHGSFSN
;
A
#
# COMPACT_ATOMS: atom_id res chain seq x y z
N MET A 1 -29.73 -20.89 0.63
CA MET A 1 -28.77 -21.83 1.29
C MET A 1 -29.01 -23.29 0.90
N LEU A 2 -30.26 -23.74 0.73
CA LEU A 2 -30.61 -25.13 0.38
C LEU A 2 -30.00 -25.61 -0.96
N ILE A 3 -29.95 -24.73 -1.96
CA ILE A 3 -29.33 -25.02 -3.28
C ILE A 3 -27.82 -25.27 -3.15
N GLY A 4 -27.13 -24.48 -2.33
CA GLY A 4 -25.70 -24.68 -2.07
C GLY A 4 -25.43 -26.01 -1.37
N VAL A 5 -26.26 -26.36 -0.37
CA VAL A 5 -26.16 -27.65 0.34
C VAL A 5 -26.42 -28.83 -0.60
N LEU A 6 -27.45 -28.76 -1.44
CA LEU A 6 -27.74 -29.80 -2.44
C LEU A 6 -26.56 -29.99 -3.40
N LEU A 7 -25.95 -28.91 -3.88
CA LEU A 7 -24.81 -28.98 -4.80
C LEU A 7 -23.59 -29.67 -4.15
N VAL A 8 -23.29 -29.34 -2.89
CA VAL A 8 -22.21 -29.99 -2.13
C VAL A 8 -22.49 -31.49 -1.92
N ILE A 9 -23.73 -31.85 -1.54
CA ILE A 9 -24.12 -33.26 -1.35
C ILE A 9 -24.02 -34.03 -2.68
N THR A 10 -24.52 -33.47 -3.78
CA THR A 10 -24.42 -34.10 -5.11
C THR A 10 -22.96 -34.30 -5.52
N TRP A 11 -22.11 -33.30 -5.32
CA TRP A 11 -20.67 -33.41 -5.58
C TRP A 11 -20.03 -34.53 -4.74
N LEU A 12 -20.36 -34.60 -3.45
CA LEU A 12 -19.82 -35.60 -2.53
C LEU A 12 -20.26 -37.02 -2.90
N ILE A 13 -21.53 -37.21 -3.30
CA ILE A 13 -22.05 -38.47 -3.85
C ILE A 13 -21.29 -38.88 -5.11
N LEU A 14 -21.06 -37.95 -6.04
CA LEU A 14 -20.31 -38.22 -7.28
C LEU A 14 -18.85 -38.61 -6.98
N LEU A 15 -18.23 -37.99 -5.97
CA LEU A 15 -16.85 -38.27 -5.58
C LEU A 15 -16.69 -39.66 -4.94
N LEU A 16 -17.63 -40.07 -4.09
CA LEU A 16 -17.68 -41.42 -3.50
C LEU A 16 -18.01 -42.50 -4.52
N ARG A 17 -18.93 -42.24 -5.45
CA ARG A 17 -19.42 -43.26 -6.40
C ARG A 17 -18.57 -43.40 -7.66
N TYR A 18 -17.95 -42.31 -8.12
CA TYR A 18 -17.15 -42.27 -9.34
C TYR A 18 -15.78 -41.62 -9.08
N PRO A 19 -14.95 -42.17 -8.17
CA PRO A 19 -13.68 -41.55 -7.79
C PRO A 19 -12.75 -41.38 -8.98
N ALA A 20 -12.70 -42.35 -9.90
CA ALA A 20 -11.86 -42.28 -11.10
C ALA A 20 -12.22 -41.13 -12.08
N LYS A 21 -13.39 -40.49 -11.93
CA LYS A 21 -13.85 -39.40 -12.82
C LYS A 21 -13.99 -38.07 -12.07
N ALA A 22 -14.56 -38.07 -10.87
CA ALA A 22 -14.81 -36.86 -10.11
C ALA A 22 -13.55 -36.33 -9.39
N LEU A 23 -12.68 -37.23 -8.92
CA LEU A 23 -11.44 -36.87 -8.23
C LEU A 23 -10.44 -36.11 -9.13
N PRO A 24 -10.12 -36.56 -10.36
CA PRO A 24 -9.19 -35.81 -11.22
C PRO A 24 -9.73 -34.43 -11.62
N VAL A 25 -11.06 -34.31 -11.85
CA VAL A 25 -11.69 -33.01 -12.15
C VAL A 25 -11.59 -32.06 -10.96
N SER A 26 -11.88 -32.55 -9.75
CA SER A 26 -11.79 -31.73 -8.53
C SER A 26 -10.35 -31.34 -8.24
N LEU A 27 -9.40 -32.26 -8.41
CA LEU A 27 -7.98 -32.00 -8.23
C LEU A 27 -7.49 -30.95 -9.23
N ALA A 28 -7.87 -31.06 -10.51
CA ALA A 28 -7.53 -30.06 -11.52
C ALA A 28 -8.09 -28.68 -11.16
N ALA A 29 -9.32 -28.61 -10.66
CA ALA A 29 -9.92 -27.36 -10.18
C ALA A 29 -9.14 -26.77 -8.98
N PHE A 30 -8.78 -27.60 -7.99
CA PHE A 30 -7.97 -27.17 -6.85
C PHE A 30 -6.58 -26.67 -7.26
N ILE A 31 -5.92 -27.37 -8.19
CA ILE A 31 -4.62 -26.94 -8.74
C ILE A 31 -4.77 -25.60 -9.47
N GLY A 32 -5.79 -25.46 -10.31
CA GLY A 32 -6.07 -24.20 -11.02
C GLY A 32 -6.28 -23.02 -10.05
N LEU A 33 -7.12 -23.22 -9.02
CA LEU A 33 -7.34 -22.22 -7.97
C LEU A 33 -6.05 -21.91 -7.19
N GLY A 34 -5.27 -22.94 -6.86
CA GLY A 34 -3.98 -22.80 -6.18
C GLY A 34 -2.97 -21.98 -6.98
N LEU A 35 -2.89 -22.20 -8.30
CA LEU A 35 -2.02 -21.43 -9.19
C LEU A 35 -2.42 -19.95 -9.25
N VAL A 36 -3.72 -19.67 -9.38
CA VAL A 36 -4.22 -18.28 -9.37
C VAL A 36 -3.92 -17.60 -8.04
N ALA A 37 -4.17 -18.26 -6.91
CA ALA A 37 -3.87 -17.73 -5.59
C ALA A 37 -2.36 -17.46 -5.41
N ALA A 38 -1.51 -18.41 -5.83
CA ALA A 38 -0.05 -18.25 -5.77
C ALA A 38 0.43 -17.09 -6.66
N TRP A 39 -0.15 -16.93 -7.84
CA TRP A 39 0.17 -15.82 -8.75
C TRP A 39 -0.16 -14.46 -8.11
N VAL A 40 -1.35 -14.31 -7.52
CA VAL A 40 -1.77 -13.07 -6.85
C VAL A 40 -0.84 -12.73 -5.68
N LEU A 41 -0.52 -13.71 -4.84
CA LEU A 41 0.40 -13.50 -3.71
C LEU A 41 1.81 -13.13 -4.17
N TRP A 42 2.29 -13.70 -5.28
CA TRP A 42 3.59 -13.35 -5.84
C TRP A 42 3.61 -11.91 -6.36
N GLN A 43 2.55 -11.47 -7.03
CA GLN A 43 2.40 -10.10 -7.52
C GLN A 43 2.39 -9.08 -6.36
N GLU A 44 1.58 -9.33 -5.33
CA GLU A 44 1.46 -8.44 -4.16
C GLU A 44 2.79 -8.33 -3.40
N ASN A 45 3.50 -9.44 -3.24
CA ASN A 45 4.81 -9.46 -2.59
C ASN A 45 5.89 -8.74 -3.42
N ARG A 46 5.79 -8.75 -4.77
CA ARG A 46 6.71 -8.01 -5.64
C ARG A 46 6.54 -6.50 -5.46
N GLU A 47 5.29 -6.01 -5.46
CA GLU A 47 4.99 -4.58 -5.27
C GLU A 47 5.41 -4.10 -3.88
N THR A 48 5.12 -4.88 -2.83
CA THR A 48 5.47 -4.52 -1.45
C THR A 48 6.98 -4.34 -1.28
N ARG A 49 7.79 -5.26 -1.85
CA ARG A 49 9.26 -5.16 -1.85
C ARG A 49 9.81 -3.98 -2.64
N GLN A 50 9.06 -3.48 -3.63
CA GLN A 50 9.46 -2.29 -4.37
C GLN A 50 9.13 -1.02 -3.58
N LEU A 51 8.00 -0.99 -2.87
CA LEU A 51 7.64 0.10 -1.96
C LEU A 51 8.61 0.21 -0.78
N GLU A 52 9.09 -0.91 -0.22
CA GLU A 52 10.13 -0.91 0.84
C GLU A 52 11.47 -0.29 0.38
N ARG A 53 11.73 -0.31 -0.93
CA ARG A 53 12.90 0.31 -1.56
C ARG A 53 12.67 1.78 -1.94
N LEU A 54 11.50 2.35 -1.67
CA LEU A 54 11.31 3.79 -1.71
C LEU A 54 11.72 4.38 -0.37
N GLU A 55 12.69 5.27 -0.40
CA GLU A 55 13.04 6.05 0.77
C GLU A 55 12.21 7.33 0.79
N LEU A 56 11.30 7.46 1.77
CA LEU A 56 10.48 8.65 1.96
C LEU A 56 10.85 9.33 3.27
N ARG A 57 11.25 10.60 3.19
CA ARG A 57 11.59 11.42 4.34
C ARG A 57 10.73 12.67 4.35
N ILE A 58 10.03 12.90 5.45
CA ILE A 58 9.22 14.11 5.67
C ILE A 58 9.75 14.81 6.90
N SER A 59 10.01 16.11 6.79
CA SER A 59 10.49 16.91 7.91
C SER A 59 9.84 18.29 7.95
N TYR A 60 9.67 18.84 9.14
CA TYR A 60 9.20 20.21 9.31
C TYR A 60 10.37 21.18 9.05
N ALA A 61 10.32 21.90 7.92
CA ALA A 61 11.40 22.72 7.42
C ALA A 61 10.90 24.11 6.95
N PRO A 62 10.33 24.94 7.85
CA PRO A 62 9.76 26.23 7.49
C PRO A 62 10.78 27.26 6.96
N GLY A 63 12.08 26.99 7.11
CA GLY A 63 13.14 27.81 6.51
C GLY A 63 13.51 27.43 5.07
N GLN A 64 13.15 26.22 4.61
CA GLN A 64 13.44 25.72 3.27
C GLN A 64 12.19 25.72 2.38
N CYS A 65 11.02 25.57 2.99
CA CYS A 65 9.75 25.55 2.29
C CYS A 65 8.91 26.82 2.54
N PRO A 66 8.00 27.16 1.60
CA PRO A 66 7.03 28.25 1.78
C PRO A 66 6.15 28.08 3.02
N ALA A 67 5.62 29.20 3.53
CA ALA A 67 4.80 29.22 4.75
C ALA A 67 3.48 28.44 4.64
N ASP A 68 2.91 28.33 3.44
CA ASP A 68 1.71 27.52 3.15
C ASP A 68 2.02 26.00 3.09
N ARG A 69 3.30 25.63 2.92
CA ARG A 69 3.75 24.24 2.74
C ARG A 69 5.02 23.93 3.53
N PRO A 70 5.01 24.02 4.87
CA PRO A 70 6.23 24.01 5.67
C PRO A 70 6.88 22.62 5.82
N LEU A 71 6.32 21.56 5.24
CA LEU A 71 6.89 20.22 5.28
C LEU A 71 7.76 19.98 4.05
N SER A 72 9.03 19.66 4.25
CA SER A 72 9.90 19.18 3.18
C SER A 72 9.71 17.66 3.02
N LEU A 73 9.44 17.23 1.79
CA LEU A 73 9.39 15.84 1.37
C LEU A 73 10.57 15.54 0.45
N THR A 74 11.25 14.43 0.72
CA THR A 74 12.21 13.83 -0.19
C THR A 74 11.81 12.38 -0.47
N ILE A 75 11.74 12.03 -1.75
CA ILE A 75 11.51 10.67 -2.25
C ILE A 75 12.76 10.24 -2.99
N LYS A 76 13.29 9.07 -2.67
CA LYS A 76 14.37 8.43 -3.43
C LYS A 76 13.93 7.05 -3.89
N ASN A 77 13.98 6.83 -5.20
CA ASN A 77 13.69 5.53 -5.77
C ASN A 77 14.95 4.67 -5.79
N THR A 78 15.11 3.77 -4.81
CA THR A 78 16.26 2.85 -4.78
C THR A 78 15.99 1.52 -5.51
N ASN A 79 14.85 1.43 -6.22
CA ASN A 79 14.59 0.31 -7.12
C ASN A 79 15.37 0.46 -8.42
N ASP A 80 15.52 -0.68 -9.11
CA ASP A 80 16.08 -0.76 -10.46
C ASP A 80 15.03 -0.46 -11.56
N VAL A 81 13.80 -0.10 -11.17
CA VAL A 81 12.69 0.20 -12.07
C VAL A 81 12.08 1.56 -11.75
N PRO A 82 11.59 2.30 -12.77
CA PRO A 82 10.81 3.51 -12.58
C PRO A 82 9.57 3.31 -11.70
N LEU A 83 9.34 4.25 -10.79
CA LEU A 83 8.08 4.47 -10.09
C LEU A 83 7.16 5.25 -11.03
N ILE A 84 5.92 4.79 -11.24
CA ILE A 84 4.96 5.43 -12.16
C ILE A 84 4.00 6.32 -11.37
N GLU A 85 3.41 5.76 -10.31
CA GLU A 85 2.49 6.49 -9.44
C GLU A 85 2.81 6.20 -7.97
N LEU A 86 2.63 7.20 -7.13
CA LEU A 86 2.71 7.04 -5.68
C LEU A 86 1.66 7.91 -5.00
N GLN A 87 0.98 7.29 -4.04
CA GLN A 87 -0.01 7.90 -3.17
C GLN A 87 0.38 7.61 -1.72
N TRP A 88 0.28 8.61 -0.86
CA TRP A 88 0.48 8.45 0.57
C TRP A 88 -0.39 9.40 1.37
N ARG A 89 -0.38 9.20 2.69
CA ARG A 89 -0.92 10.12 3.67
C ARG A 89 0.19 10.59 4.60
N VAL A 90 0.12 11.85 5.02
CA VAL A 90 1.03 12.37 6.04
C VAL A 90 0.43 12.07 7.41
N ALA A 91 1.20 11.39 8.25
CA ALA A 91 0.92 11.18 9.65
C ALA A 91 1.88 12.02 10.49
N ALA A 92 1.44 12.40 11.69
CA ALA A 92 2.25 13.17 12.62
C ALA A 92 2.25 12.47 13.99
N TYR A 93 3.44 12.31 14.57
CA TYR A 93 3.64 11.58 15.82
C TYR A 93 4.38 12.46 16.81
N ALA A 94 4.03 12.36 18.10
CA ALA A 94 4.94 12.85 19.13
C ALA A 94 6.16 11.91 19.22
N PRO A 95 7.36 12.41 19.56
CA PRO A 95 8.54 11.57 19.70
C PRO A 95 8.30 10.43 20.70
N GLY A 96 8.48 9.18 20.24
CA GLY A 96 8.23 7.98 21.04
C GLY A 96 6.75 7.56 21.18
N ASP A 97 5.82 8.29 20.58
CA ASP A 97 4.40 7.96 20.55
C ASP A 97 4.03 7.24 19.24
N THR A 98 2.94 6.46 19.28
CA THR A 98 2.36 5.73 18.15
C THR A 98 0.97 6.23 17.78
N ILE A 99 0.44 7.22 18.51
CA ILE A 99 -0.84 7.86 18.19
C ILE A 99 -0.63 8.86 17.06
N ASN A 100 -1.35 8.66 15.95
CA ASN A 100 -1.36 9.62 14.86
C ASN A 100 -2.15 10.89 15.27
N LEU A 101 -1.42 12.00 15.33
CA LEU A 101 -1.90 13.33 15.70
C LEU A 101 -2.32 14.16 14.49
N ALA A 102 -2.02 13.72 13.28
CA ALA A 102 -2.60 14.29 12.07
C ALA A 102 -4.07 13.87 12.01
N ASP A 103 -4.96 14.86 12.02
CA ASP A 103 -6.36 14.62 11.82
C ASP A 103 -6.57 14.21 10.36
N SER A 104 -7.22 13.07 10.15
CA SER A 104 -7.39 12.47 8.84
C SER A 104 -8.88 12.34 8.57
N PRO A 105 -9.55 13.44 8.18
CA PRO A 105 -10.94 13.37 7.81
C PRO A 105 -11.11 12.43 6.61
N TYR A 106 -12.32 11.94 6.35
CA TYR A 106 -12.58 10.92 5.33
C TYR A 106 -12.09 11.34 3.92
N ASP A 107 -12.05 12.64 3.69
CA ASP A 107 -11.60 13.37 2.50
C ASP A 107 -10.13 13.84 2.56
N ALA A 108 -9.32 13.36 3.52
CA ALA A 108 -7.94 13.78 3.67
C ALA A 108 -7.17 13.68 2.34
N PRO A 109 -6.40 14.73 1.97
CA PRO A 109 -5.73 14.79 0.69
C PRO A 109 -4.81 13.60 0.51
N ARG A 110 -5.04 12.82 -0.56
CA ARG A 110 -4.08 11.83 -1.04
C ARG A 110 -2.99 12.60 -1.75
N TYR A 111 -1.84 12.72 -1.10
CA TYR A 111 -0.68 13.34 -1.72
C TYR A 111 -0.23 12.44 -2.88
N ARG A 112 0.07 13.06 -4.02
CA ARG A 112 0.57 12.37 -5.21
C ARG A 112 2.05 12.66 -5.39
N GLY A 113 2.78 11.63 -5.80
CA GLY A 113 4.20 11.70 -6.11
C GLY A 113 4.50 12.51 -7.37
N PRO A 114 5.78 12.56 -7.78
CA PRO A 114 6.27 13.31 -8.95
C PRO A 114 5.68 12.88 -10.30
N GLY A 115 4.83 11.84 -10.34
CA GLY A 115 4.60 11.04 -11.53
C GLY A 115 5.77 10.06 -11.71
N GLU A 116 6.26 9.93 -12.93
CA GLU A 116 7.33 8.98 -13.24
C GLU A 116 8.67 9.39 -12.60
N LEU A 117 9.17 8.59 -11.65
CA LEU A 117 10.47 8.77 -11.02
C LEU A 117 11.39 7.59 -11.39
N GLN A 118 12.44 7.91 -12.16
CA GLN A 118 13.38 6.93 -12.69
C GLN A 118 14.10 6.15 -11.58
N ALA A 119 14.65 4.98 -11.94
CA ALA A 119 15.47 4.18 -11.06
C ALA A 119 16.69 4.97 -10.55
N GLY A 120 16.93 4.95 -9.24
CA GLY A 120 18.02 5.68 -8.59
C GLY A 120 17.81 7.19 -8.41
N ALA A 121 16.75 7.76 -8.99
CA ALA A 121 16.51 9.20 -8.95
C ALA A 121 15.92 9.66 -7.61
N ASP A 122 16.14 10.94 -7.30
CA ASP A 122 15.52 11.64 -6.17
C ASP A 122 14.56 12.73 -6.65
N TRP A 123 13.54 12.98 -5.83
CA TRP A 123 12.59 14.05 -6.02
C TRP A 123 12.27 14.72 -4.69
N GLN A 124 12.06 16.04 -4.74
CA GLN A 124 11.79 16.85 -3.57
C GLN A 124 10.61 17.77 -3.82
N ASP A 125 9.78 17.97 -2.80
CA ASP A 125 8.63 18.87 -2.84
C ASP A 125 8.30 19.40 -1.44
N CYS A 126 7.52 20.47 -1.39
CA CYS A 126 7.03 21.06 -0.16
C CYS A 126 5.53 20.79 0.00
N LEU A 127 5.13 20.19 1.12
CA LEU A 127 3.75 19.79 1.40
C LEU A 127 3.08 20.71 2.43
N PRO A 128 1.76 20.96 2.29
CA PRO A 128 0.97 21.59 3.34
C PRO A 128 0.93 20.71 4.59
N LEU A 129 0.96 21.38 5.75
CA LEU A 129 0.80 20.73 7.03
C LEU A 129 -0.63 20.18 7.18
N PRO A 130 -0.82 18.89 7.52
CA PRO A 130 -2.15 18.37 7.81
C PRO A 130 -2.73 19.04 9.07
N PRO A 131 -4.07 19.11 9.20
CA PRO A 131 -4.67 19.55 10.45
C PRO A 131 -4.17 18.66 11.59
N LEU A 132 -3.73 19.27 12.70
CA LEU A 132 -3.22 18.55 13.86
C LEU A 132 -4.25 18.60 14.98
N ARG A 133 -4.29 17.55 15.81
CA ARG A 133 -5.07 17.58 17.06
C ARG A 133 -4.66 18.79 17.91
N PRO A 134 -5.60 19.44 18.63
CA PRO A 134 -5.30 20.60 19.45
C PRO A 134 -4.20 20.33 20.48
N GLY A 135 -3.35 21.33 20.73
CA GLY A 135 -2.32 21.29 21.77
C GLY A 135 -0.92 20.87 21.29
N TYR A 136 -0.75 20.43 20.05
CA TYR A 136 0.54 20.03 19.50
C TYR A 136 1.14 21.09 18.58
N ARG A 137 2.47 21.27 18.66
CA ARG A 137 3.22 22.19 17.79
C ARG A 137 3.91 21.40 16.68
N PRO A 138 3.86 21.84 15.41
CA PRO A 138 4.46 21.09 14.30
C PRO A 138 5.95 20.77 14.49
N GLN A 139 6.71 21.73 15.03
CA GLN A 139 8.16 21.60 15.26
C GLN A 139 8.56 20.55 16.30
N THR A 140 7.63 20.05 17.11
CA THR A 140 7.88 19.01 18.11
C THR A 140 7.42 17.64 17.64
N LEU A 141 6.94 17.51 16.40
CA LEU A 141 6.37 16.28 15.87
C LEU A 141 7.28 15.64 14.83
N GLU A 142 7.18 14.33 14.73
CA GLU A 142 7.77 13.53 13.67
C GLU A 142 6.72 13.28 12.59
N PHE A 143 7.02 13.69 11.36
CA PHE A 143 6.14 13.46 10.22
C PHE A 143 6.58 12.22 9.46
N ARG A 144 5.62 11.36 9.12
CA ARG A 144 5.88 10.12 8.39
C ARG A 144 4.87 9.95 7.28
N ALA A 145 5.29 9.27 6.21
CA ALA A 145 4.37 8.84 5.17
C ALA A 145 3.76 7.50 5.55
N GLU A 146 2.44 7.39 5.44
CA GLU A 146 1.70 6.18 5.72
C GLU A 146 0.77 5.81 4.58
N ARG A 147 0.32 4.55 4.60
CA ARG A 147 -0.55 3.98 3.56
C ARG A 147 0.02 4.24 2.16
N LEU A 148 1.32 3.97 2.02
CA LEU A 148 2.03 4.05 0.75
C LEU A 148 1.36 3.08 -0.23
N HIS A 149 0.92 3.61 -1.36
CA HIS A 149 0.38 2.83 -2.45
C HIS A 149 0.99 3.37 -3.74
N GLY A 150 1.63 2.52 -4.51
CA GLY A 150 2.31 2.94 -5.73
C GLY A 150 2.51 1.80 -6.69
N SER A 151 2.78 2.16 -7.94
CA SER A 151 3.01 1.22 -9.04
C SER A 151 4.35 1.50 -9.70
N PHE A 152 4.99 0.44 -10.17
CA PHE A 152 6.29 0.49 -10.84
C PHE A 152 6.16 -0.08 -12.25
N SER A 153 7.09 0.25 -13.14
CA SER A 153 7.15 -0.39 -14.45
C SER A 153 7.48 -1.88 -14.33
N ASN A 154 6.83 -2.70 -15.15
CA ASN A 154 6.94 -4.18 -15.14
C ASN A 154 8.30 -4.73 -15.55
#